data_AF-A0A4U1FSJ4-F1
#
_entry.id   AF-A0A4U1FSJ4-F1
#
_cell.length_a   1.000
_cell.length_b   1.000
_cell.length_c   1.000
_cell.angle_alpha   90.00
_cell.angle_beta   90.00
_cell.angle_gamma   90.00
#
_symmetry.space_group_name_H-M   'P 1'
#
loop_
_entity.id
_entity.type
_entity.pdbx_description
1 polymer ?
#
loop_
_entity_poly.entity_id
_entity_poly.type
_entity_poly.pdbx_seq_one_letter_code
_entity_poly.pdbx_strand_id
1 'polypeptide(L)'
;MPVLRSRRSNQLLFLGIMTLTVTVIFLLFFALLWKAGNLIDLPNLRIGFYNFCLWNEGTGALQCHQFPELEVLGVPRVGLALARLGVYGALVLTLFVPLPLLLAWCNSNEGEWQLAVGFLATSSMLLASGLGLFLTYTWKWLRLSLLGPGFLALGVAQGLLILLLMATVVFPQRAKDKNLTAASSV
;
A
#
# COMPACT_ATOMS: atom_id res chain seq x y z
N MET A 1 -38.31 7.10 -12.89
CA MET A 1 -37.17 7.91 -12.39
C MET A 1 -36.18 7.22 -11.41
N PRO A 2 -36.46 6.08 -10.72
CA PRO A 2 -35.49 5.50 -9.78
C PRO A 2 -34.27 4.82 -10.45
N VAL A 3 -34.44 4.31 -11.67
CA VAL A 3 -33.39 3.58 -12.43
C VAL A 3 -32.19 4.49 -12.81
N LEU A 4 -32.45 5.74 -13.20
CA LEU A 4 -31.39 6.70 -13.56
C LEU A 4 -30.52 7.09 -12.35
N ARG A 5 -31.15 7.24 -11.17
CA ARG A 5 -30.48 7.58 -9.91
C ARG A 5 -29.57 6.45 -9.44
N SER A 6 -30.00 5.19 -9.60
CA SER A 6 -29.18 4.02 -9.27
C SER A 6 -27.97 3.89 -10.20
N ARG A 7 -28.13 4.10 -11.51
CA ARG A 7 -27.02 4.05 -12.48
C ARG A 7 -25.97 5.13 -12.23
N ARG A 8 -26.39 6.37 -11.96
CA ARG A 8 -25.49 7.49 -11.64
C ARG A 8 -24.74 7.26 -10.32
N SER A 9 -25.41 6.72 -9.30
CA SER A 9 -24.78 6.38 -8.02
C SER A 9 -23.72 5.29 -8.17
N ASN A 10 -23.98 4.25 -8.95
CA ASN A 10 -23.02 3.17 -9.19
C ASN A 10 -21.79 3.68 -9.96
N GLN A 11 -21.99 4.57 -10.95
CA GLN A 11 -20.89 5.17 -11.71
C GLN A 11 -20.01 6.08 -10.85
N LEU A 12 -20.60 6.87 -9.95
CA LEU A 12 -19.85 7.70 -8.99
C LEU A 12 -19.04 6.84 -8.00
N LEU A 13 -19.59 5.73 -7.53
CA LEU A 13 -18.89 4.80 -6.65
C LEU A 13 -17.69 4.15 -7.36
N PHE A 14 -17.88 3.67 -8.59
CA PHE A 14 -16.79 3.10 -9.38
C PHE A 14 -15.69 4.13 -9.66
N LEU A 15 -16.07 5.36 -10.03
CA LEU A 15 -15.10 6.46 -10.18
C LEU A 15 -14.33 6.71 -8.88
N GLY A 16 -15.01 6.70 -7.73
CA GLY A 16 -14.38 6.81 -6.41
C GLY A 16 -13.38 5.70 -6.12
N ILE A 17 -13.72 4.44 -6.43
CA ILE A 17 -12.82 3.28 -6.29
C ILE A 17 -11.58 3.46 -7.18
N MET A 18 -11.76 3.89 -8.43
CA MET A 18 -10.64 4.13 -9.35
C MET A 18 -9.75 5.29 -8.89
N THR A 19 -10.33 6.42 -8.45
CA THR A 19 -9.57 7.54 -7.90
C THR A 19 -8.78 7.12 -6.66
N LEU A 20 -9.38 6.34 -5.77
CA LEU A 20 -8.72 5.82 -4.58
C LEU A 20 -7.56 4.89 -4.95
N THR A 21 -7.76 4.01 -5.94
CA THR A 21 -6.71 3.12 -6.48
C THR A 21 -5.52 3.91 -7.01
N VAL A 22 -5.77 4.92 -7.84
CA VAL A 22 -4.71 5.80 -8.39
C VAL A 22 -3.98 6.55 -7.27
N THR A 23 -4.72 7.02 -6.27
CA THR A 23 -4.13 7.72 -5.11
C THR A 23 -3.19 6.81 -4.32
N VAL A 24 -3.60 5.56 -4.06
CA VAL A 24 -2.74 4.57 -3.39
C VAL A 24 -1.47 4.32 -4.21
N ILE A 25 -1.60 4.07 -5.52
CA ILE A 25 -0.45 3.84 -6.40
C ILE A 25 0.50 5.04 -6.33
N PHE A 26 -0.02 6.26 -6.44
CA PHE A 26 0.78 7.47 -6.36
C PHE A 26 1.55 7.58 -5.03
N LEU A 27 0.89 7.30 -3.89
CA LEU A 27 1.53 7.33 -2.57
C LEU A 27 2.63 6.27 -2.44
N LEU A 28 2.40 5.07 -2.96
CA LEU A 28 3.42 4.01 -2.96
C LEU A 28 4.61 4.38 -3.84
N PHE A 29 4.38 4.92 -5.04
CA PHE A 29 5.45 5.44 -5.90
C PHE A 29 6.23 6.57 -5.23
N PHE A 30 5.52 7.51 -4.63
CA PHE A 30 6.11 8.63 -3.92
C PHE A 30 7.00 8.15 -2.77
N ALA A 31 6.52 7.24 -1.94
CA ALA A 31 7.29 6.73 -0.81
C ALA A 31 8.48 5.86 -1.24
N LEU A 32 8.24 4.91 -2.15
CA LEU A 32 9.20 3.84 -2.45
C LEU A 32 10.22 4.18 -3.53
N LEU A 33 9.82 4.98 -4.52
CA LEU A 33 10.69 5.37 -5.62
C LEU A 33 11.17 6.81 -5.45
N TRP A 34 10.25 7.77 -5.29
CA TRP A 34 10.62 9.19 -5.21
C TRP A 34 11.40 9.53 -3.92
N LYS A 35 10.95 9.02 -2.77
CA LYS A 35 11.63 9.14 -1.48
C LYS A 35 12.60 7.98 -1.21
N ALA A 36 12.91 7.17 -2.22
CA ALA A 36 13.83 6.04 -2.17
C ALA A 36 13.54 5.02 -1.03
N GLY A 37 12.29 4.96 -0.56
CA GLY A 37 11.91 4.11 0.56
C GLY A 37 12.48 4.55 1.89
N ASN A 38 12.88 5.82 2.04
CA ASN A 38 13.39 6.38 3.29
C ASN A 38 12.22 6.69 4.24
N LEU A 39 12.22 6.04 5.41
CA LEU A 39 11.30 6.33 6.52
C LEU A 39 11.78 7.53 7.34
N ILE A 40 13.09 7.70 7.45
CA ILE A 40 13.75 8.85 8.07
C ILE A 40 14.72 9.44 7.04
N ASP A 41 14.62 10.73 6.79
CA ASP A 41 15.47 11.45 5.82
C ASP A 41 15.93 12.78 6.42
N LEU A 42 16.79 12.69 7.44
CA LEU A 42 17.43 13.83 8.10
C LEU A 42 18.90 13.94 7.64
N PRO A 43 19.51 15.15 7.71
CA PRO A 43 20.91 15.35 7.32
C PRO A 43 21.90 14.56 8.19
N ASN A 44 21.48 14.09 9.37
CA ASN A 44 22.32 13.33 10.29
C ASN A 44 21.82 11.87 10.44
N LEU A 45 20.71 11.50 9.80
CA LEU A 45 20.15 10.16 9.94
C LEU A 45 19.27 9.83 8.74
N ARG A 46 19.62 8.77 8.01
CA ARG A 46 18.81 8.27 6.90
C ARG A 46 18.55 6.79 7.07
N ILE A 47 17.30 6.43 7.27
CA ILE A 47 16.87 5.04 7.43
C ILE A 47 15.78 4.75 6.41
N GLY A 48 16.05 3.81 5.53
CA GLY A 48 15.14 3.33 4.50
C GLY A 48 15.40 1.88 4.15
N PHE A 49 14.56 1.33 3.27
CA PHE A 49 14.66 -0.08 2.88
C PHE A 49 16.00 -0.41 2.23
N TYR A 50 16.57 0.50 1.43
CA TYR A 50 17.86 0.33 0.75
C TYR A 50 18.98 1.20 1.31
N ASN A 51 18.64 2.31 1.97
CA ASN A 51 19.62 3.27 2.48
C ASN A 51 19.64 3.22 4.00
N PHE A 52 20.79 2.86 4.59
CA PHE A 52 20.95 2.84 6.03
C PHE A 52 22.20 3.63 6.41
N CYS A 53 22.03 4.92 6.70
CA CYS A 53 23.12 5.83 6.98
C CYS A 53 22.97 6.47 8.36
N LEU A 54 23.99 6.28 9.20
CA LEU A 54 24.08 6.80 10.55
C LEU A 54 25.13 7.91 10.60
N TRP A 55 24.95 8.90 11.49
CA TRP A 55 25.98 9.89 11.76
C TRP A 55 27.18 9.24 12.47
N ASN A 56 28.37 9.43 11.93
CA ASN A 56 29.61 9.01 12.59
C ASN A 56 30.33 10.24 13.16
N GLU A 57 30.38 10.32 14.49
CA GLU A 57 31.07 11.41 15.21
C GLU A 57 32.58 11.46 14.95
N GLY A 58 33.20 10.31 14.67
CA GLY A 58 34.63 10.20 14.39
C GLY A 58 35.05 10.74 13.02
N THR A 59 34.16 10.69 12.02
CA THR A 59 34.42 11.24 10.68
C THR A 59 33.70 12.56 10.42
N GLY A 60 32.80 12.98 11.31
CA GLY A 60 31.97 14.18 11.14
C GLY A 60 31.05 14.10 9.93
N ALA A 61 30.70 12.88 9.48
CA ALA A 61 29.94 12.65 8.26
C ALA A 61 28.93 11.50 8.41
N LEU A 62 27.92 11.50 7.53
CA LEU A 62 26.99 10.39 7.34
C LEU A 62 27.74 9.18 6.79
N GLN A 63 27.72 8.06 7.50
CA GLN A 63 28.26 6.79 7.03
C GLN A 63 27.11 5.84 6.69
N CYS A 64 27.07 5.40 5.43
CA CYS A 64 26.10 4.42 4.97
C CYS A 64 26.64 3.01 5.21
N HIS A 65 25.88 2.20 5.93
CA HIS A 65 26.19 0.82 6.22
C HIS A 65 25.59 -0.08 5.15
N GLN A 66 26.30 -1.16 4.83
CA GLN A 66 25.80 -2.25 3.98
C GLN A 66 25.88 -3.57 4.76
N PHE A 67 25.63 -4.69 4.11
CA PHE A 67 25.93 -5.98 4.70
C PHE A 67 27.43 -6.27 4.51
N PRO A 68 28.13 -6.77 5.55
CA PRO A 68 27.64 -7.37 6.79
C PRO A 68 27.43 -6.42 7.99
N GLU A 69 27.77 -5.13 7.87
CA GLU A 69 27.73 -4.18 9.00
C GLU A 69 26.32 -4.01 9.59
N LEU A 70 25.28 -4.05 8.76
CA LEU A 70 23.88 -4.03 9.22
C LEU A 70 23.53 -5.22 10.12
N GLU A 71 24.08 -6.40 9.85
CA GLU A 71 23.81 -7.61 10.67
C GLU A 71 24.44 -7.47 12.06
N VAL A 72 25.65 -6.91 12.13
CA VAL A 72 26.29 -6.57 13.42
C VAL A 72 25.47 -5.54 14.19
N LEU A 73 24.83 -4.61 13.47
CA LEU A 73 23.89 -3.65 14.03
C LEU A 73 22.51 -4.26 14.36
N GLY A 74 22.31 -5.56 14.24
CA GLY A 74 21.08 -6.25 14.62
C GLY A 74 19.95 -6.16 13.59
N VAL A 75 20.25 -5.76 12.34
CA VAL A 75 19.30 -5.82 11.23
C VAL A 75 19.60 -7.08 10.39
N PRO A 76 18.78 -8.15 10.51
CA PRO A 76 19.05 -9.39 9.80
C PRO A 76 18.85 -9.21 8.30
N ARG A 77 19.77 -9.75 7.48
CA ARG A 77 19.70 -9.65 6.02
C ARG A 77 18.43 -10.25 5.44
N VAL A 78 18.04 -11.43 5.94
CA VAL A 78 16.82 -12.12 5.53
C VAL A 78 15.59 -11.30 5.91
N GLY A 79 15.55 -10.75 7.12
CA GLY A 79 14.44 -9.92 7.57
C GLY A 79 14.27 -8.65 6.74
N LEU A 80 15.39 -7.99 6.39
CA LEU A 80 15.35 -6.82 5.51
C LEU A 80 14.92 -7.18 4.08
N ALA A 81 15.36 -8.34 3.56
CA ALA A 81 14.92 -8.84 2.26
C ALA A 81 13.41 -9.11 2.24
N LEU A 82 12.86 -9.73 3.31
CA LEU A 82 11.42 -9.96 3.45
C LEU A 82 10.64 -8.65 3.59
N ALA A 83 11.17 -7.68 4.32
CA ALA A 83 10.56 -6.36 4.42
C ALA A 83 10.49 -5.67 3.04
N ARG A 84 11.57 -5.72 2.26
CA ARG A 84 11.60 -5.22 0.88
C ARG A 84 10.60 -5.95 0.00
N LEU A 85 10.60 -7.29 0.05
CA LEU A 85 9.64 -8.11 -0.70
C LEU A 85 8.20 -7.72 -0.38
N GLY A 86 7.87 -7.54 0.89
CA GLY A 86 6.53 -7.11 1.32
C GLY A 86 6.16 -5.75 0.74
N VAL A 87 6.98 -4.73 1.01
CA VAL A 87 6.62 -3.35 0.67
C VAL A 87 6.64 -3.09 -0.84
N TYR A 88 7.63 -3.61 -1.58
CA TYR A 88 7.69 -3.46 -3.04
C TYR A 88 6.74 -4.44 -3.75
N GLY A 89 6.52 -5.63 -3.19
CA GLY A 89 5.51 -6.57 -3.69
C GLY A 89 4.10 -5.99 -3.61
N ALA A 90 3.77 -5.27 -2.53
CA ALA A 90 2.51 -4.54 -2.41
C ALA A 90 2.32 -3.50 -3.53
N LEU A 91 3.36 -2.73 -3.85
CA LEU A 91 3.32 -1.80 -4.98
C LEU A 91 3.01 -2.51 -6.31
N VAL A 92 3.73 -3.61 -6.59
CA VAL A 92 3.54 -4.38 -7.83
C VAL A 92 2.10 -4.91 -7.92
N LEU A 93 1.58 -5.54 -6.86
CA LEU A 93 0.21 -6.05 -6.87
C LEU A 93 -0.82 -4.93 -7.02
N THR A 94 -0.61 -3.79 -6.37
CA THR A 94 -1.53 -2.64 -6.47
C THR A 94 -1.55 -2.06 -7.89
N LEU A 95 -0.42 -2.08 -8.61
CA LEU A 95 -0.36 -1.66 -10.01
C LEU A 95 -1.21 -2.55 -10.93
N PHE A 96 -1.42 -3.81 -10.58
CA PHE A 96 -2.26 -4.71 -11.35
C PHE A 96 -3.76 -4.54 -11.05
N VAL A 97 -4.17 -3.86 -9.98
CA VAL A 97 -5.59 -3.70 -9.58
C VAL A 97 -6.48 -2.93 -10.58
N PRO A 98 -6.04 -1.85 -11.26
CA PRO A 98 -6.88 -1.10 -12.18
C PRO A 98 -7.46 -1.93 -13.33
N LEU A 99 -6.67 -2.86 -13.87
CA LEU A 99 -7.06 -3.69 -15.02
C LEU A 99 -8.26 -4.61 -14.71
N PRO A 100 -8.22 -5.50 -13.69
CA PRO A 100 -9.35 -6.34 -13.33
C PRO A 100 -10.56 -5.52 -12.85
N LEU A 101 -10.37 -4.37 -12.20
CA LEU A 101 -11.49 -3.48 -11.86
C LEU A 101 -12.20 -2.94 -13.11
N LEU A 102 -11.45 -2.51 -14.12
CA LEU A 102 -12.02 -2.03 -15.38
C LEU A 102 -12.69 -3.17 -16.17
N LEU A 103 -12.07 -4.35 -16.22
CA LEU A 103 -12.65 -5.52 -16.90
C LEU A 103 -13.93 -5.99 -16.22
N ALA A 104 -13.93 -6.05 -14.89
CA ALA A 104 -15.12 -6.41 -14.11
C ALA A 104 -16.24 -5.40 -14.32
N TRP A 105 -15.93 -4.10 -14.40
CA TRP A 105 -16.92 -3.05 -14.63
C TRP A 105 -17.49 -3.07 -16.06
N CYS A 106 -16.64 -3.18 -17.08
CA CYS A 106 -17.05 -3.16 -18.48
C CYS A 106 -17.79 -4.44 -18.90
N ASN A 107 -17.31 -5.60 -18.44
CA ASN A 107 -17.80 -6.91 -18.89
C ASN A 107 -18.67 -7.62 -17.86
N SER A 108 -18.95 -6.99 -16.71
CA SER A 108 -19.66 -7.61 -15.57
C SER A 108 -19.03 -8.95 -15.13
N ASN A 109 -17.70 -9.06 -15.24
CA ASN A 109 -16.97 -10.30 -14.96
C ASN A 109 -16.69 -10.42 -13.45
N GLU A 110 -17.42 -11.32 -12.79
CA GLU A 110 -17.26 -11.56 -11.35
C GLU A 110 -15.87 -12.15 -11.00
N GLY A 111 -15.26 -12.92 -11.90
CA GLY A 111 -13.92 -13.47 -11.68
C GLY A 111 -12.84 -12.39 -11.61
N GLU A 112 -12.91 -11.39 -12.49
CA GLU A 112 -12.01 -10.23 -12.47
C GLU A 112 -12.22 -9.39 -11.20
N TRP A 113 -13.46 -9.26 -10.75
CA TRP A 113 -13.73 -8.57 -9.49
C TRP A 113 -13.07 -9.28 -8.29
N GLN A 114 -13.20 -10.59 -8.21
CA GLN A 114 -12.55 -11.40 -7.16
C GLN A 114 -11.02 -11.34 -7.26
N LEU A 115 -10.47 -11.28 -8.47
CA LEU A 115 -9.04 -11.09 -8.69
C LEU A 115 -8.56 -9.74 -8.15
N ALA A 116 -9.31 -8.66 -8.41
CA ALA A 116 -9.01 -7.33 -7.86
C ALA A 116 -9.03 -7.33 -6.32
N VAL A 117 -10.03 -7.97 -5.71
CA VAL A 117 -10.10 -8.15 -4.24
C VAL A 117 -8.90 -8.94 -3.73
N GLY A 118 -8.50 -10.01 -4.41
CA GLY A 118 -7.33 -10.82 -4.05
C GLY A 118 -6.03 -10.01 -4.09
N PHE A 119 -5.81 -9.21 -5.13
CA PHE A 119 -4.66 -8.31 -5.22
C PHE A 119 -4.66 -7.25 -4.12
N LEU A 120 -5.81 -6.64 -3.82
CA LEU A 120 -5.93 -5.65 -2.76
C LEU A 120 -5.65 -6.22 -1.38
N ALA A 121 -6.22 -7.38 -1.06
CA ALA A 121 -6.01 -8.07 0.20
C ALA A 121 -4.53 -8.45 0.37
N THR A 122 -3.94 -9.07 -0.65
CA THR A 122 -2.52 -9.48 -0.62
C THR A 122 -1.59 -8.27 -0.52
N SER A 123 -1.85 -7.20 -1.28
CA SER A 123 -1.08 -5.96 -1.20
C SER A 123 -1.13 -5.34 0.20
N SER A 124 -2.33 -5.24 0.79
CA SER A 124 -2.50 -4.69 2.15
C SER A 124 -1.78 -5.51 3.21
N MET A 125 -1.81 -6.84 3.10
CA MET A 125 -1.08 -7.74 4.00
C MET A 125 0.44 -7.58 3.83
N LEU A 126 0.94 -7.59 2.60
CA LEU A 126 2.36 -7.46 2.29
C LEU A 126 2.93 -6.11 2.74
N LEU A 127 2.19 -5.02 2.54
CA LEU A 127 2.60 -3.68 2.96
C LEU A 127 2.66 -3.60 4.50
N ALA A 128 1.61 -4.07 5.20
CA ALA A 128 1.57 -4.10 6.65
C ALA A 128 2.70 -4.97 7.24
N SER A 129 2.89 -6.18 6.71
CA SER A 129 3.91 -7.10 7.21
C SER A 129 5.31 -6.60 6.89
N GLY A 130 5.55 -6.10 5.67
CA GLY A 130 6.85 -5.61 5.25
C GLY A 130 7.27 -4.36 6.02
N LEU A 131 6.34 -3.41 6.20
CA LEU A 131 6.58 -2.22 7.00
C LEU A 131 6.76 -2.59 8.49
N GLY A 132 5.91 -3.47 9.02
CA GLY A 132 5.98 -3.94 10.42
C GLY A 132 7.31 -4.65 10.74
N LEU A 133 7.78 -5.52 9.85
CA LEU A 133 9.09 -6.17 9.97
C LEU A 133 10.21 -5.13 9.98
N PHE A 134 10.20 -4.19 9.02
CA PHE A 134 11.22 -3.14 8.95
C PHE A 134 11.25 -2.31 10.23
N LEU A 135 10.10 -1.84 10.69
CA LEU A 135 9.97 -1.05 11.92
C LEU A 135 10.47 -1.82 13.15
N THR A 136 10.21 -3.12 13.22
CA THR A 136 10.67 -3.98 14.32
C THR A 136 12.20 -4.05 14.36
N TYR A 137 12.86 -4.23 13.21
CA TYR A 137 14.32 -4.27 13.13
C TYR A 137 14.97 -2.91 13.36
N THR A 138 14.31 -1.82 12.95
CA THR A 138 14.86 -0.47 13.07
C THR A 138 14.35 0.30 14.29
N TRP A 139 13.58 -0.34 15.17
CA TRP A 139 12.86 0.30 16.27
C TRP A 139 13.76 1.15 17.18
N LYS A 140 14.95 0.64 17.49
CA LYS A 140 15.91 1.32 18.37
C LYS A 140 16.41 2.68 17.86
N TRP A 141 16.30 2.93 16.55
CA TRP A 141 16.66 4.20 15.94
C TRP A 141 15.44 5.06 15.59
N LEU A 142 14.23 4.51 15.71
CA LEU A 142 13.02 5.23 15.38
C LEU A 142 12.58 6.12 16.54
N ARG A 143 12.56 7.43 16.28
CA ARG A 143 11.76 8.38 17.05
C ARG A 143 10.63 8.85 16.17
N LEU A 144 9.41 8.81 16.68
CA LEU A 144 8.20 9.20 15.94
C LEU A 144 8.29 10.63 15.38
N SER A 145 9.00 11.53 16.08
CA SER A 145 9.24 12.90 15.64
C SER A 145 10.21 13.04 14.45
N LEU A 146 10.97 11.99 14.13
CA LEU A 146 11.93 11.96 13.02
C LEU A 146 11.35 11.28 11.78
N LEU A 147 10.11 10.79 11.83
CA LEU A 147 9.48 10.14 10.69
C LEU A 147 9.28 11.13 9.54
N GLY A 148 9.87 10.79 8.41
CA GLY A 148 9.82 11.58 7.21
C GLY A 148 8.51 11.41 6.43
N PRO A 149 8.34 12.20 5.35
CA PRO A 149 7.17 12.15 4.49
C PRO A 149 6.95 10.77 3.83
N GLY A 150 8.02 10.00 3.63
CA GLY A 150 7.93 8.63 3.09
C GLY A 150 7.15 7.70 4.01
N PHE A 151 7.39 7.76 5.32
CA PHE A 151 6.65 6.94 6.29
C PHE A 151 5.17 7.33 6.35
N LEU A 152 4.87 8.63 6.40
CA LEU A 152 3.50 9.13 6.39
C LEU A 152 2.74 8.68 5.13
N ALA A 153 3.38 8.77 3.97
CA ALA A 153 2.81 8.29 2.71
C ALA A 153 2.51 6.79 2.74
N LEU A 154 3.39 5.95 3.30
CA LEU A 154 3.13 4.50 3.47
C LEU A 154 1.99 4.22 4.44
N GLY A 155 1.91 4.95 5.56
CA GLY A 155 0.81 4.82 6.52
C GLY A 155 -0.54 5.19 5.91
N VAL A 156 -0.60 6.30 5.17
CA VAL A 156 -1.80 6.71 4.43
C VAL A 156 -2.12 5.70 3.33
N ALA A 157 -1.14 5.23 2.57
CA ALA A 157 -1.35 4.20 1.55
C ALA A 157 -1.95 2.91 2.15
N GLN A 158 -1.47 2.46 3.31
CA GLN A 158 -2.04 1.31 4.02
C GLN A 158 -3.50 1.55 4.42
N GLY A 159 -3.81 2.71 5.00
CA GLY A 159 -5.18 3.06 5.37
C GLY A 159 -6.12 3.11 4.17
N LEU A 160 -5.67 3.71 3.06
CA LEU A 160 -6.45 3.79 1.82
C LEU A 160 -6.58 2.42 1.12
N LEU A 161 -5.58 1.54 1.21
CA LEU A 161 -5.70 0.15 0.75
C LEU A 161 -6.78 -0.62 1.49
N ILE A 162 -6.86 -0.47 2.82
CA ILE A 162 -7.92 -1.09 3.62
C ILE A 162 -9.28 -0.51 3.22
N LEU A 163 -9.39 0.81 3.09
CA LEU A 163 -10.62 1.46 2.64
C LEU A 163 -11.06 0.97 1.26
N LEU A 164 -10.10 0.85 0.32
CA LEU A 164 -10.32 0.37 -1.03
C LEU A 164 -10.76 -1.10 -1.05
N LEU A 165 -10.15 -1.94 -0.22
CA LEU A 165 -10.56 -3.34 -0.04
C LEU A 165 -12.00 -3.42 0.49
N MET A 166 -12.32 -2.65 1.54
CA MET A 166 -13.68 -2.63 2.10
C MET A 166 -14.70 -2.12 1.07
N ALA A 167 -14.38 -1.06 0.34
CA ALA A 167 -15.25 -0.53 -0.71
C ALA A 167 -15.48 -1.55 -1.83
N THR A 168 -14.43 -2.26 -2.26
CA THR A 168 -14.52 -3.26 -3.33
C THR A 168 -15.21 -4.55 -2.88
N VAL A 169 -15.16 -4.94 -1.60
CA VAL A 169 -15.90 -6.09 -1.08
C VAL A 169 -17.39 -5.77 -0.88
N VAL A 170 -17.71 -4.58 -0.35
CA VAL A 170 -19.10 -4.18 -0.05
C VAL A 170 -19.88 -3.81 -1.32
N PHE A 171 -19.22 -3.29 -2.35
CA PHE A 171 -19.89 -2.80 -3.56
C PHE A 171 -20.66 -3.88 -4.35
N PRO A 172 -20.09 -5.07 -4.66
CA PRO A 172 -20.82 -6.16 -5.34
C PRO A 172 -21.98 -6.70 -4.52
N GLN A 173 -21.83 -6.80 -3.19
CA GLN A 173 -22.88 -7.29 -2.30
C GLN A 173 -24.13 -6.42 -2.40
N ARG A 174 -23.96 -5.09 -2.38
CA ARG A 174 -25.10 -4.15 -2.55
C ARG A 174 -25.77 -4.24 -3.92
N ALA A 175 -25.07 -4.64 -4.97
CA ALA A 175 -25.66 -4.86 -6.28
C ALA A 175 -26.42 -6.20 -6.36
N LYS A 176 -25.87 -7.28 -5.78
CA LYS A 176 -26.53 -8.58 -5.66
C LYS A 176 -27.81 -8.50 -4.80
N ASP A 177 -27.77 -7.84 -3.64
CA ASP A 177 -28.91 -7.71 -2.74
C ASP A 177 -30.08 -6.94 -3.37
N LYS A 178 -29.76 -5.88 -4.13
CA LYS A 178 -30.75 -5.10 -4.89
C LYS A 178 -31.39 -5.90 -6.03
N ASN A 179 -30.62 -6.77 -6.68
CA ASN A 179 -31.15 -7.64 -7.73
C ASN A 179 -32.02 -8.76 -7.15
N LEU A 180 -31.67 -9.30 -5.98
CA LEU A 180 -32.46 -10.33 -5.29
C LEU A 180 -33.80 -9.77 -4.78
N THR A 181 -33.80 -8.56 -4.23
CA THR A 181 -35.04 -7.88 -3.82
C THR A 181 -35.93 -7.48 -5.00
N ALA A 182 -35.34 -7.11 -6.15
CA ALA A 182 -36.10 -6.85 -7.37
C ALA A 182 -36.70 -8.13 -8.00
N ALA A 183 -35.99 -9.27 -7.93
CA ALA A 183 -36.48 -10.56 -8.41
C ALA A 183 -37.54 -11.19 -7.49
N SER A 184 -37.50 -10.90 -6.19
CA SER A 184 -38.51 -11.34 -5.19
C SER A 184 -39.82 -10.55 -5.28
N SER A 185 -39.86 -9.44 -6.02
CA SER A 185 -41.02 -8.57 -6.18
C SER A 185 -41.78 -8.77 -7.50
N VAL A 186 -41.51 -9.86 -8.23
CA VAL A 186 -42.20 -10.28 -9.47
C VAL A 186 -42.98 -11.56 -9.20
#